data_AF-A0A8T4BV97-F1
#
_entry.id   AF-A0A8T4BV97-F1
#
_cell.length_a   1.000
_cell.length_b   1.000
_cell.length_c   1.000
_cell.angle_alpha   90.00
_cell.angle_beta   90.00
_cell.angle_gamma   90.00
#
_symmetry.space_group_name_H-M   'P 1'
#
loop_
_entity.id
_entity.type
_entity.pdbx_description
1 polymer ?
#
loop_
_entity_poly.entity_id
_entity_poly.type
_entity_poly.pdbx_seq_one_letter_code
_entity_poly.pdbx_strand_id
1 'polypeptide(L)'
;MTQNRKKLIDLFIGNLSNSILHKIMEKSIDNEDVATKYEKELTTSFEIAKKYRAKINPINSTFPDKDMDYIKTKIRNKVRAELLVRISRGYKNIDLGLVEKLVDEFLEDMNVI
;
A
#
# COMPACT_ATOMS: atom_id res chain seq x y z
N MET A 1 -5.04 6.05 -26.79
CA MET A 1 -4.30 6.85 -25.78
C MET A 1 -3.45 5.91 -24.95
N THR A 2 -2.15 5.86 -25.21
CA THR A 2 -1.20 5.05 -24.43
C THR A 2 -1.09 5.66 -23.03
N GLN A 3 -1.75 5.09 -22.03
CA GLN A 3 -1.55 5.51 -20.65
C GLN A 3 -0.07 5.37 -20.31
N ASN A 4 0.56 6.45 -19.84
CA ASN A 4 1.97 6.44 -19.47
C ASN A 4 2.17 5.43 -18.33
N ARG A 5 2.90 4.34 -18.60
CA ARG A 5 3.20 3.25 -17.65
C ARG A 5 3.66 3.79 -16.29
N LYS A 6 4.50 4.83 -16.29
CA LYS A 6 4.99 5.48 -15.07
C LYS A 6 3.85 6.03 -14.21
N LYS A 7 2.87 6.71 -14.84
CA LYS A 7 1.70 7.25 -14.15
C LYS A 7 0.84 6.14 -13.53
N LEU A 8 0.68 5.02 -14.24
CA LEU A 8 -0.05 3.86 -13.70
C LEU A 8 0.67 3.24 -12.50
N ILE A 9 2.00 3.12 -12.56
CA ILE A 9 2.83 2.66 -11.42
C ILE A 9 2.70 3.63 -10.23
N ASP A 10 2.76 4.93 -10.45
CA ASP A 10 2.60 5.91 -9.36
C ASP A 10 1.20 5.84 -8.73
N LEU A 11 0.15 5.65 -9.53
CA LEU A 11 -1.22 5.46 -9.04
C LEU A 11 -1.38 4.14 -8.27
N PHE A 12 -0.77 3.07 -8.78
CA PHE A 12 -0.70 1.78 -8.11
C PHE A 12 -0.03 1.90 -6.73
N ILE A 13 1.19 2.44 -6.69
CA ILE A 13 1.95 2.70 -5.47
C ILE A 13 1.13 3.53 -4.48
N GLY A 14 0.48 4.60 -4.96
CA GLY A 14 -0.31 5.49 -4.11
C GLY A 14 -1.45 4.76 -3.40
N ASN A 15 -2.23 3.97 -4.14
CA ASN A 15 -3.37 3.24 -3.58
C ASN A 15 -2.92 2.06 -2.71
N LEU A 16 -1.84 1.36 -3.09
CA LEU A 16 -1.32 0.26 -2.30
C LEU A 16 -0.74 0.75 -0.96
N SER A 17 -0.02 1.88 -0.98
CA SER A 17 0.49 2.52 0.24
C SER A 17 -0.65 2.90 1.19
N ASN A 18 -1.75 3.45 0.66
CA ASN A 18 -2.91 3.78 1.49
C ASN A 18 -3.52 2.53 2.10
N SER A 19 -3.68 1.45 1.32
CA SER A 19 -4.22 0.20 1.83
C SER A 19 -3.39 -0.36 2.99
N ILE A 20 -2.06 -0.45 2.81
CA ILE A 20 -1.15 -0.92 3.86
C ILE A 20 -1.19 -0.02 5.10
N LEU A 21 -1.18 1.30 4.91
CA LEU A 21 -1.33 2.26 6.00
C LEU A 21 -2.60 1.99 6.79
N HIS A 22 -3.75 1.87 6.12
CA HIS A 22 -5.03 1.61 6.77
C HIS A 22 -5.03 0.25 7.48
N LYS A 23 -4.34 -0.77 6.96
CA LYS A 23 -4.19 -2.06 7.67
C LYS A 23 -3.44 -1.91 8.99
N ILE A 24 -2.37 -1.13 9.00
CA ILE A 24 -1.58 -0.88 10.21
C ILE A 24 -2.42 -0.06 11.20
N MET A 25 -3.12 0.97 10.73
CA MET A 25 -3.99 1.79 11.58
C MET A 25 -5.12 0.97 12.18
N GLU A 26 -5.78 0.11 11.40
CA GLU A 26 -6.80 -0.83 11.88
C GLU A 26 -6.28 -1.72 13.00
N LYS A 27 -5.09 -2.32 12.82
CA LYS A 27 -4.43 -3.14 13.85
C LYS A 27 -4.00 -2.37 15.11
N SER A 28 -3.86 -1.05 15.02
CA SER A 28 -3.32 -0.21 16.10
C SER A 28 -4.43 0.43 16.96
N ILE A 29 -5.70 0.24 16.60
CA ILE A 29 -6.84 0.94 17.19
C ILE A 29 -7.74 -0.04 17.91
N ASP A 30 -7.97 0.20 19.20
CA ASP A 30 -8.84 -0.62 20.05
C ASP A 30 -10.34 -0.26 19.88
N ASN A 31 -10.64 0.91 19.29
CA ASN A 31 -12.00 1.35 19.05
C ASN A 31 -12.55 0.73 17.76
N GLU A 32 -13.56 -0.13 17.90
CA GLU A 32 -14.16 -0.91 16.81
C GLU A 32 -14.75 -0.05 15.68
N ASP A 33 -15.43 1.07 16.00
CA ASP A 33 -16.01 1.96 14.98
C ASP A 33 -14.93 2.59 14.10
N VAL A 34 -13.83 3.03 14.73
CA VAL A 34 -12.71 3.64 14.02
C VAL A 34 -11.93 2.56 13.24
N ALA A 35 -11.73 1.38 13.81
CA ALA A 35 -11.11 0.24 13.13
C ALA A 35 -11.90 -0.17 11.87
N THR A 36 -13.23 -0.27 11.98
CA THR A 36 -14.14 -0.58 10.86
C THR A 36 -14.04 0.44 9.74
N LYS A 37 -13.86 1.73 10.07
CA LYS A 37 -13.63 2.76 9.06
C LYS A 37 -12.33 2.52 8.29
N TYR A 38 -11.25 2.21 9.01
CA TYR A 38 -9.97 1.89 8.38
C TYR A 38 -10.03 0.63 7.51
N GLU A 39 -10.79 -0.40 7.91
CA GLU A 39 -11.03 -1.60 7.11
C GLU A 39 -11.73 -1.28 5.78
N LYS A 40 -12.73 -0.39 5.79
CA LYS A 40 -13.41 0.07 4.56
C LYS A 40 -12.47 0.84 3.64
N GLU A 41 -11.65 1.74 4.20
CA GLU A 41 -10.67 2.54 3.45
C GLU A 41 -9.54 1.67 2.87
N LEU A 42 -9.08 0.68 3.64
CA LEU A 42 -8.16 -0.39 3.24
C LEU A 42 -8.69 -1.10 1.99
N THR A 43 -9.91 -1.64 2.09
CA THR A 43 -10.53 -2.48 1.04
C THR A 43 -10.70 -1.68 -0.24
N THR A 44 -11.22 -0.46 -0.12
CA THR A 44 -11.42 0.45 -1.26
C THR A 44 -10.11 0.75 -1.96
N SER A 45 -9.07 1.11 -1.20
CA SER A 45 -7.74 1.43 -1.75
C SER A 45 -7.10 0.20 -2.41
N PHE A 46 -7.27 -0.98 -1.82
CA PHE A 46 -6.76 -2.24 -2.37
C PHE A 46 -7.40 -2.56 -3.73
N GLU A 47 -8.72 -2.43 -3.84
CA GLU A 47 -9.44 -2.67 -5.10
C GLU A 47 -9.04 -1.66 -6.19
N ILE A 48 -8.77 -0.41 -5.83
CA ILE A 48 -8.25 0.58 -6.77
C ILE A 48 -6.83 0.21 -7.21
N ALA A 49 -5.97 -0.24 -6.29
CA ALA A 49 -4.62 -0.68 -6.62
C ALA A 49 -4.66 -1.87 -7.59
N LYS A 50 -5.52 -2.87 -7.37
CA LYS A 50 -5.73 -4.00 -8.31
C LYS A 50 -6.10 -3.51 -9.72
N LYS A 51 -7.03 -2.54 -9.81
CA LYS A 51 -7.43 -1.96 -11.11
C LYS A 51 -6.29 -1.27 -11.83
N TYR A 52 -5.34 -0.65 -11.11
CA TYR A 52 -4.15 -0.09 -11.73
C TYR A 52 -3.13 -1.16 -12.09
N ARG A 53 -2.91 -2.14 -11.22
CA ARG A 53 -2.02 -3.29 -11.48
C ARG A 53 -2.38 -4.02 -12.77
N ALA A 54 -3.66 -4.26 -13.01
CA ALA A 54 -4.19 -4.90 -14.21
C ALA A 54 -3.97 -4.11 -15.52
N LYS A 55 -3.63 -2.81 -15.42
CA LYS A 55 -3.35 -1.94 -16.57
C LYS A 55 -1.85 -1.76 -16.83
N ILE A 56 -1.00 -2.18 -15.90
CA ILE A 56 0.44 -2.02 -16.03
C ILE A 56 1.01 -3.23 -16.74
N ASN A 57 1.80 -2.98 -17.79
CA ASN A 57 2.55 -4.03 -18.46
C ASN A 57 3.82 -4.40 -17.67
N PRO A 58 4.12 -5.71 -17.53
CA PRO A 58 3.34 -6.82 -18.05
C PRO A 58 2.09 -7.15 -17.20
N ILE A 59 0.98 -7.44 -17.90
CA ILE A 59 -0.29 -7.79 -17.26
C ILE A 59 -0.18 -9.22 -16.72
N ASN A 60 -0.58 -9.44 -15.46
CA ASN A 60 -0.61 -10.75 -14.80
C ASN A 60 0.73 -11.50 -14.77
N SER A 61 1.86 -10.81 -14.90
CA SER A 61 3.18 -11.39 -14.65
C SER A 61 4.01 -10.47 -13.77
N THR A 62 5.02 -11.00 -13.11
CA THR A 62 5.94 -10.22 -12.28
C THR A 62 6.53 -9.05 -13.05
N PHE A 63 6.81 -7.98 -12.30
CA PHE A 63 7.47 -6.81 -12.85
C PHE A 63 8.94 -7.12 -13.16
N PRO A 64 9.59 -6.34 -14.04
CA PRO A 64 11.05 -6.35 -14.10
C PRO A 64 11.64 -5.98 -12.73
N ASP A 65 12.75 -6.60 -12.34
CA ASP A 65 13.40 -6.42 -11.02
C ASP A 65 13.55 -4.95 -10.62
N LYS A 66 13.98 -4.09 -11.57
CA LYS A 66 14.12 -2.64 -11.35
C LYS A 66 12.82 -1.96 -10.95
N ASP A 67 11.70 -2.37 -11.53
CA ASP A 67 10.38 -1.84 -11.18
C ASP A 67 9.90 -2.41 -9.84
N MET A 68 10.19 -3.70 -9.55
CA MET A 68 9.88 -4.31 -8.25
C MET A 68 10.58 -3.56 -7.11
N ASP A 69 11.89 -3.36 -7.22
CA ASP A 69 12.69 -2.64 -6.22
C ASP A 69 12.20 -1.19 -6.04
N TYR A 70 11.90 -0.52 -7.15
CA TYR A 70 11.35 0.83 -7.14
C TYR A 70 10.02 0.88 -6.41
N ILE A 71 9.06 0.02 -6.78
CA ILE A 71 7.72 -0.04 -6.19
C ILE A 71 7.83 -0.33 -4.70
N LYS A 72 8.55 -1.38 -4.32
CA LYS A 72 8.75 -1.84 -2.95
C LYS A 72 9.35 -0.75 -2.07
N THR A 73 10.42 -0.11 -2.53
CA THR A 73 11.08 1.00 -1.82
C THR A 73 10.15 2.20 -1.67
N LYS A 74 9.43 2.59 -2.74
CA LYS A 74 8.55 3.76 -2.68
C LYS A 74 7.38 3.54 -1.72
N ILE A 75 6.76 2.36 -1.72
CA ILE A 75 5.66 2.04 -0.82
C ILE A 75 6.15 2.08 0.63
N ARG A 76 7.26 1.40 0.94
CA ARG A 76 7.84 1.39 2.30
C ARG A 76 8.09 2.81 2.82
N ASN A 77 8.74 3.64 2.03
CA ASN A 77 9.06 5.01 2.42
C ASN A 77 7.79 5.85 2.64
N LYS A 78 6.79 5.69 1.77
CA LYS A 78 5.54 6.44 1.86
C LYS A 78 4.73 6.04 3.09
N VAL A 79 4.58 4.74 3.33
CA VAL A 79 3.86 4.21 4.50
C VAL A 79 4.57 4.64 5.80
N ARG A 80 5.90 4.48 5.89
CA ARG A 80 6.67 4.91 7.07
C ARG A 80 6.52 6.41 7.35
N ALA A 81 6.65 7.24 6.32
CA ALA A 81 6.53 8.69 6.48
C ALA A 81 5.15 9.07 7.05
N GLU A 82 4.07 8.50 6.51
CA GLU A 82 2.72 8.78 6.99
C GLU A 82 2.46 8.22 8.40
N LEU A 83 2.97 7.03 8.74
CA LEU A 83 2.87 6.48 10.09
C LEU A 83 3.66 7.31 11.12
N LEU A 84 4.81 7.86 10.74
CA LEU A 84 5.55 8.79 11.60
C LEU A 84 4.77 10.08 11.86
N VAL A 85 4.06 10.61 10.84
CA VAL A 85 3.11 11.71 11.01
C VAL A 85 1.93 11.30 11.91
N ARG A 86 1.47 10.05 11.78
CA ARG A 86 0.70 9.25 12.76
C ARG A 86 1.09 9.52 14.20
N ILE A 87 2.27 9.02 14.51
CA ILE A 87 2.85 9.00 15.84
C ILE A 87 3.06 10.42 16.35
N SER A 88 3.55 11.34 15.51
CA SER A 88 3.78 12.73 15.90
C SER A 88 2.48 13.47 16.24
N ARG A 89 1.33 13.02 15.72
CA ARG A 89 -0.01 13.55 16.05
C ARG A 89 -0.64 12.88 17.28
N GLY A 90 0.08 11.98 17.94
CA GLY A 90 -0.35 11.35 19.20
C GLY A 90 -1.07 10.01 19.04
N TYR A 91 -1.10 9.42 17.84
CA TYR A 91 -1.59 8.05 17.68
C TYR A 91 -0.63 7.08 18.37
N LYS A 92 -1.19 6.16 19.16
CA LYS A 92 -0.46 5.17 19.95
C LYS A 92 -0.54 3.78 19.30
N ASN A 93 0.29 2.86 19.78
CA ASN A 93 0.29 1.43 19.40
C ASN A 93 0.56 1.14 17.91
N ILE A 94 1.12 2.10 17.17
CA ILE A 94 1.52 1.90 15.77
C ILE A 94 2.81 1.08 15.74
N ASP A 95 2.73 -0.13 15.17
CA ASP A 95 3.89 -0.99 14.95
C ASP A 95 4.52 -0.74 13.56
N LEU A 96 5.64 -0.02 13.54
CA LEU A 96 6.43 0.22 12.32
C LEU A 96 7.13 -1.05 11.80
N GLY A 97 7.29 -2.08 12.62
CA GLY A 97 7.83 -3.38 12.23
C GLY A 97 6.92 -4.13 11.25
N LEU A 98 5.62 -3.84 11.26
CA LEU A 98 4.66 -4.43 10.33
C LEU A 98 4.82 -3.95 8.89
N VAL A 99 5.46 -2.80 8.65
CA VAL A 99 5.54 -2.20 7.31
C VAL A 99 6.21 -3.15 6.32
N GLU A 100 7.34 -3.75 6.70
CA GLU A 100 8.09 -4.64 5.80
C GLU A 100 7.25 -5.86 5.42
N LYS A 101 6.66 -6.51 6.43
CA LYS A 101 5.84 -7.71 6.27
C LYS A 101 4.61 -7.44 5.41
N LEU A 102 3.85 -6.39 5.72
CA LEU A 102 2.62 -6.06 4.98
C LEU A 102 2.89 -5.60 3.55
N VAL A 103 4.01 -4.92 3.31
CA VAL A 103 4.40 -4.56 1.93
C VAL A 103 4.65 -5.82 1.11
N ASP A 104 5.38 -6.78 1.66
CA ASP A 104 5.72 -8.01 0.95
C ASP A 104 4.46 -8.87 0.71
N GLU A 105 3.62 -9.08 1.74
CA GLU A 105 2.33 -9.77 1.62
C GLU A 105 1.43 -9.15 0.53
N PHE A 106 1.27 -7.82 0.53
CA PHE A 106 0.39 -7.15 -0.43
C PHE A 106 0.93 -7.15 -1.85
N LEU A 107 2.26 -7.18 -2.03
CA LEU A 107 2.88 -7.28 -3.34
C LEU A 107 2.82 -8.70 -3.90
N GLU A 108 2.95 -9.72 -3.05
CA GLU A 108 2.71 -11.13 -3.39
C GLU A 108 1.27 -11.34 -3.84
N ASP A 109 0.29 -10.85 -3.07
CA ASP A 109 -1.14 -10.91 -3.41
C ASP A 109 -1.47 -10.27 -4.78
N MET A 110 -0.63 -9.34 -5.23
CA MET A 110 -0.78 -8.59 -6.48
C MET A 110 0.08 -9.13 -7.62
N ASN A 111 0.74 -10.28 -7.44
CA ASN A 111 1.70 -10.85 -8.41
C ASN A 111 2.71 -9.81 -8.90
N VAL A 112 3.22 -8.98 -7.98
CA VAL A 112 4.25 -7.97 -8.28
C VAL A 112 5.64 -8.54 -8.08
N ILE A 113 5.82 -9.23 -6.96
CA ILE A 113 7.05 -9.94 -6.58
C ILE A 113 6.84 -11.44 -6.62
#